data_AF-A0A6I1W2H2-F1
#
_entry.id   AF-A0A6I1W2H2-F1
#
_cell.length_a   1.000
_cell.length_b   1.000
_cell.length_c   1.000
_cell.angle_alpha   90.00
_cell.angle_beta   90.00
_cell.angle_gamma   90.00
#
_symmetry.space_group_name_H-M   'P 1'
#
loop_
_entity.id
_entity.type
_entity.pdbx_description
1 polymer ?
#
loop_
_entity_poly.entity_id
_entity_poly.type
_entity_poly.pdbx_seq_one_letter_code
_entity_poly.pdbx_strand_id
1 'polypeptide(L)'
;GFPIARIAAKLAIGYTLDELQNEITGGATPASFEPSIDYVVTKLPRFAFEKFAKADARLTTQMKSVGEVMAIGRTFQESLQKALRGL
;
A
#
# COMPACT_ATOMS: atom_id res chain seq x y z
N GLY A 1 -2.85 6.51 -2.61
CA GLY A 1 -3.36 7.54 -3.53
C GLY A 1 -2.25 8.10 -4.41
N PHE A 2 -1.17 8.59 -3.81
CA PHE A 2 -0.06 9.21 -4.53
C PHE A 2 0.74 8.20 -5.41
N PRO A 3 0.94 8.46 -6.72
CA PRO A 3 1.55 7.51 -7.64
C PRO A 3 3.10 7.54 -7.59
N ILE A 4 3.68 6.93 -6.56
CA ILE A 4 5.13 6.96 -6.26
C ILE A 4 6.00 6.60 -7.48
N ALA A 5 5.74 5.46 -8.13
CA ALA A 5 6.58 5.00 -9.25
C ALA A 5 6.56 5.98 -10.45
N ARG A 6 5.41 6.59 -10.74
CA ARG A 6 5.27 7.54 -11.85
C ARG A 6 6.00 8.85 -11.56
N ILE A 7 5.90 9.36 -10.33
CA ILE A 7 6.63 10.55 -9.89
C ILE A 7 8.14 10.27 -9.91
N ALA A 8 8.58 9.12 -9.37
CA ALA A 8 9.98 8.71 -9.38
C ALA A 8 10.57 8.62 -10.79
N ALA A 9 9.80 8.13 -11.78
CA ALA A 9 10.25 8.08 -13.16
C ALA A 9 10.52 9.47 -13.76
N LYS A 10 9.71 10.48 -13.39
CA LYS A 10 9.92 11.87 -13.83
C LYS A 10 11.10 12.51 -13.09
N LEU A 11 11.25 12.25 -11.79
CA LEU A 11 12.41 12.70 -11.03
C LEU A 11 13.72 12.15 -11.63
N ALA A 12 13.71 10.90 -12.11
CA ALA A 12 14.87 10.26 -12.71
C ALA A 12 15.37 10.93 -14.01
N ILE A 13 14.52 11.71 -14.68
CA ILE A 13 14.88 12.47 -15.90
C ILE A 13 15.03 13.98 -15.64
N GLY A 14 15.20 14.38 -14.38
CA GLY A 14 15.61 15.73 -13.99
C GLY A 14 14.49 16.66 -13.53
N TYR A 15 13.24 16.18 -13.45
CA TYR A 15 12.17 16.97 -12.82
C TYR A 15 12.37 17.05 -11.30
N THR A 16 11.86 18.10 -10.69
CA THR A 16 11.75 18.27 -9.24
C THR A 16 10.32 18.02 -8.77
N LEU A 17 10.09 17.84 -7.46
CA LEU A 17 8.75 17.52 -6.93
C LEU A 17 7.75 18.68 -7.09
N ASP A 18 8.22 19.91 -7.06
CA ASP A 18 7.45 21.15 -7.22
C ASP A 18 7.00 21.41 -8.67
N GLU A 19 7.76 20.91 -9.65
CA GLU A 19 7.40 20.95 -11.07
C GLU A 19 6.30 19.95 -11.45
N LEU A 20 6.04 18.95 -10.59
CA LEU A 20 5.09 17.89 -10.86
C LEU A 20 3.75 18.19 -10.21
N GLN A 21 2.67 18.11 -10.98
CA GLN A 21 1.32 18.33 -10.45
C GLN A 21 0.71 17.03 -9.89
N ASN A 22 -0.02 17.15 -8.78
CA ASN A 22 -0.75 16.03 -8.18
C ASN A 22 -2.08 15.78 -8.93
N GLU A 23 -2.18 14.64 -9.58
CA GLU A 23 -3.35 14.30 -10.41
C GLU A 23 -4.63 14.09 -9.61
N ILE A 24 -4.52 13.64 -8.34
CA ILE A 24 -5.69 13.36 -7.50
C ILE A 24 -6.45 14.64 -7.16
N THR A 25 -5.75 15.75 -6.99
CA THR A 25 -6.32 17.07 -6.73
C THR A 25 -6.56 17.86 -8.03
N GLY A 26 -6.53 17.19 -9.19
CA GLY A 26 -6.73 17.85 -10.49
C GLY A 26 -5.61 18.82 -10.87
N GLY A 27 -4.40 18.63 -10.32
CA GLY A 27 -3.25 19.51 -10.54
C GLY A 27 -3.28 20.81 -9.74
N ALA A 28 -4.22 20.98 -8.81
CA ALA A 28 -4.32 22.17 -7.96
C ALA A 28 -3.16 22.28 -6.96
N THR A 29 -2.50 21.17 -6.63
CA THR A 29 -1.35 21.13 -5.71
C THR A 29 -0.16 20.46 -6.40
N PRO A 30 1.09 20.88 -6.11
CA PRO A 30 2.27 20.17 -6.59
C PRO A 30 2.40 18.79 -5.93
N ALA A 31 3.36 17.99 -6.38
CA ALA A 31 3.71 16.69 -5.83
C ALA A 31 4.64 16.81 -4.61
N SER A 32 5.19 18.01 -4.36
CA SER A 32 5.99 18.38 -3.18
C SER A 32 5.11 18.61 -1.93
N PHE A 33 4.39 17.58 -1.49
CA PHE A 33 3.59 17.61 -0.27
C PHE A 33 3.54 16.25 0.41
N GLU A 34 3.20 16.23 1.69
CA GLU A 34 2.93 14.99 2.42
C GLU A 34 1.41 14.70 2.41
N PRO A 35 0.96 13.57 1.85
CA PRO A 35 -0.46 13.22 1.89
C PRO A 35 -0.95 13.00 3.32
N SER A 36 -2.01 13.71 3.69
CA SER A 36 -2.77 13.42 4.92
C SER A 36 -3.98 12.56 4.57
N ILE A 37 -4.24 11.54 5.38
CA ILE A 37 -5.36 10.62 5.20
C ILE A 37 -6.33 10.72 6.37
N ASP A 38 -7.61 10.68 6.08
CA ASP A 38 -8.72 10.72 7.04
C ASP A 38 -9.38 9.34 7.21
N TYR A 39 -8.61 8.28 6.94
CA TYR A 39 -9.02 6.88 7.03
C TYR A 39 -7.84 6.00 7.44
N VAL A 40 -8.13 4.75 7.82
CA VAL A 40 -7.16 3.72 8.19
C VAL A 40 -7.04 2.68 7.07
N VAL A 41 -5.82 2.43 6.63
CA VAL A 41 -5.50 1.36 5.67
C VAL A 41 -4.88 0.18 6.42
N THR A 42 -5.44 -1.02 6.24
CA THR A 42 -4.92 -2.27 6.83
C THR A 42 -4.42 -3.19 5.73
N LYS A 43 -3.19 -3.68 5.86
CA LYS A 43 -2.61 -4.73 5.02
C LYS A 43 -2.58 -6.05 5.81
N LEU A 44 -3.05 -7.14 5.20
CA LEU A 44 -2.89 -8.50 5.73
C LEU A 44 -2.16 -9.39 4.72
N PRO A 45 -1.14 -10.15 5.14
CA PRO A 45 -0.48 -11.14 4.28
C PRO A 45 -1.37 -12.37 4.03
N ARG A 46 -1.31 -12.91 2.82
CA ARG A 46 -1.90 -14.20 2.46
C ARG A 46 -0.82 -15.28 2.48
N PHE A 47 -1.09 -16.37 3.18
CA PHE A 47 -0.26 -17.57 3.19
C PHE A 47 -0.98 -18.72 2.48
N ALA A 48 -0.20 -19.71 2.03
CA ALA A 48 -0.70 -20.92 1.38
C ALA A 48 0.05 -22.16 1.90
N PHE A 49 0.23 -22.26 3.22
CA PHE A 49 0.99 -23.34 3.86
C PHE A 49 0.39 -24.73 3.62
N GLU A 50 -0.91 -24.80 3.35
CA GLU A 50 -1.61 -26.03 2.97
C GLU A 50 -1.03 -26.68 1.70
N LYS A 51 -0.38 -25.91 0.83
CA LYS A 51 0.32 -26.41 -0.36
C LYS A 51 1.73 -26.97 -0.06
N PHE A 52 2.24 -26.77 1.16
CA PHE A 52 3.61 -27.08 1.56
C PHE A 52 3.65 -27.82 2.90
N ALA A 53 3.14 -29.06 2.94
CA ALA A 53 3.00 -29.85 4.16
C ALA A 53 4.28 -30.05 5.00
N LYS A 54 5.47 -29.95 4.38
CA LYS A 54 6.77 -30.08 5.07
C LYS A 54 7.37 -28.74 5.50
N ALA A 55 6.79 -27.61 5.08
CA ALA A 55 7.30 -26.30 5.40
C ALA A 55 6.88 -25.89 6.83
N ASP A 56 7.78 -25.25 7.55
CA ASP A 56 7.46 -24.63 8.83
C ASP A 56 6.54 -23.42 8.63
N ALA A 57 5.34 -23.46 9.20
CA ALA A 57 4.34 -22.39 9.13
C ALA A 57 4.63 -21.22 10.10
N ARG A 58 5.64 -21.31 10.97
CA ARG A 58 6.00 -20.24 11.90
C ARG A 58 6.56 -19.02 11.14
N LEU A 59 6.07 -17.85 11.52
CA LEU A 59 6.54 -16.58 10.96
C LEU A 59 7.96 -16.24 11.48
N THR A 60 8.77 -15.67 10.60
CA THR A 60 10.17 -15.29 10.85
C THR A 60 10.50 -14.06 9.99
N THR A 61 11.76 -13.62 10.00
CA THR A 61 12.25 -12.47 9.22
C THR A 61 12.25 -12.70 7.71
N GLN A 62 12.32 -13.96 7.27
CA GLN A 62 12.21 -14.35 5.86
C GLN A 62 10.74 -14.40 5.41
N MET A 63 10.45 -13.80 4.25
CA MET A 63 9.10 -13.75 3.69
C MET A 63 8.59 -15.15 3.32
N LYS A 64 7.40 -15.51 3.82
CA LYS A 64 6.67 -16.76 3.50
C LYS A 64 5.27 -16.51 2.90
N SER A 65 4.82 -15.25 2.84
CA SER A 65 3.53 -14.88 2.24
C SER A 65 3.59 -14.97 0.72
N VAL A 66 2.49 -15.41 0.10
CA VAL A 66 2.35 -15.51 -1.36
C VAL A 66 1.62 -14.32 -1.98
N GLY A 67 1.06 -13.46 -1.15
CA GLY A 67 0.35 -12.26 -1.55
C GLY A 67 -0.10 -11.45 -0.34
N GLU A 68 -0.93 -10.46 -0.60
CA GLU A 68 -1.47 -9.56 0.41
C GLU A 68 -2.83 -9.03 -0.01
N VAL A 69 -3.64 -8.66 0.98
CA VAL A 69 -4.88 -7.89 0.78
C VAL A 69 -4.75 -6.54 1.48
N MET A 70 -5.37 -5.53 0.90
CA MET A 70 -5.46 -4.18 1.47
C MET A 70 -6.93 -3.79 1.63
N ALA A 71 -7.27 -3.21 2.79
CA ALA A 71 -8.59 -2.64 3.03
C ALA A 71 -8.50 -1.24 3.61
N ILE A 72 -9.53 -0.43 3.37
CA ILE A 72 -9.67 0.94 3.85
C ILE A 72 -10.93 1.03 4.71
N GLY A 73 -10.87 1.68 5.86
CA GLY A 73 -12.02 1.99 6.73
C GLY A 73 -11.82 3.29 7.48
N ARG A 74 -12.91 3.92 7.95
CA ARG A 74 -12.84 5.15 8.77
C ARG A 74 -12.31 4.88 10.18
N THR A 75 -12.38 3.63 10.63
CA THR A 75 -11.82 3.18 11.90
C THR A 75 -10.94 1.94 11.68
N PHE A 76 -10.07 1.65 12.65
CA PHE A 76 -9.24 0.46 12.62
C PHE A 76 -10.09 -0.82 12.57
N GLN A 77 -11.14 -0.91 13.39
CA GLN A 77 -12.02 -2.08 13.44
C GLN A 77 -12.70 -2.35 12.10
N GLU A 78 -13.20 -1.31 11.43
CA GLU A 78 -13.79 -1.45 10.09
C GLU A 78 -12.76 -1.94 9.08
N SER A 79 -11.59 -1.29 9.04
CA SER A 79 -10.51 -1.60 8.10
C SER A 79 -10.00 -3.03 8.27
N LEU A 80 -9.78 -3.47 9.52
CA LEU A 80 -9.32 -4.81 9.85
C LEU A 80 -10.33 -5.89 9.45
N GLN A 81 -11.61 -5.72 9.79
CA GLN A 81 -12.64 -6.71 9.43
C GLN A 81 -12.82 -6.82 7.92
N LYS A 82 -12.72 -5.69 7.19
CA LYS A 82 -12.74 -5.70 5.72
C LYS A 82 -11.53 -6.43 5.13
N ALA A 83 -10.35 -6.31 5.74
CA ALA A 83 -9.17 -7.04 5.31
C ALA A 83 -9.30 -8.55 5.57
N LEU A 84 -9.77 -8.94 6.76
CA LEU A 84 -9.93 -10.36 7.14
C LEU A 84 -10.90 -11.11 6.24
N ARG A 85 -12.05 -10.50 5.90
CA ARG A 85 -13.04 -11.12 5.00
C ARG A 85 -12.62 -11.08 3.52
N GLY A 86 -11.57 -10.34 3.19
CA GLY A 86 -11.04 -10.22 1.83
C GLY A 86 -9.97 -11.25 1.49
N LEU A 87 -9.63 -12.14 2.44
CA LEU A 87 -8.69 -13.24 2.28
C LEU A 87 -9.39 -14.51 1.79
#